data_AF-A0A7G8VKI6-F1
#
_entry.id   AF-A0A7G8VKI6-F1
#
_cell.length_a   1.000
_cell.length_b   1.000
_cell.length_c   1.000
_cell.angle_alpha   90.00
_cell.angle_beta   90.00
_cell.angle_gamma   90.00
#
_symmetry.space_group_name_H-M   'P 1'
#
loop_
_entity.id
_entity.type
_entity.pdbx_description
1 polymer ?
#
loop_
_entity_poly.entity_id
_entity_poly.type
_entity_poly.pdbx_seq_one_letter_code
_entity_poly.pdbx_strand_id
1 'polypeptide(L)'
;MLTALYYLLMLLLGFAWYKFGQNLLRKGYRDENDQRTEGLVGPVGMLVIAAVACYLLFALLRALVRGEVPCIGKGCKMHVYTLAANAGDYWANMFYLAWMVLGLGYAVYVTLKIWFRQ
;
A
#
# COMPACT_ATOMS: atom_id res chain seq x y z
N MET A 1 -24.24 -3.79 4.55
CA MET A 1 -24.25 -2.47 3.87
C MET A 1 -22.95 -1.69 4.13
N LEU A 2 -22.51 -1.50 5.38
CA LEU A 2 -21.24 -0.81 5.69
C LEU A 2 -19.99 -1.47 5.08
N THR A 3 -19.94 -2.81 5.04
CA THR A 3 -18.81 -3.56 4.47
C THR A 3 -18.62 -3.32 2.96
N ALA A 4 -19.71 -3.27 2.19
CA ALA A 4 -19.64 -2.99 0.76
C ALA A 4 -19.18 -1.54 0.51
N LEU A 5 -19.67 -0.59 1.32
CA LEU A 5 -19.24 0.80 1.27
C LEU A 5 -17.75 0.96 1.63
N TYR A 6 -17.26 0.20 2.61
CA TYR A 6 -15.84 0.17 2.98
C TYR A 6 -14.95 -0.31 1.81
N TYR A 7 -15.29 -1.43 1.16
CA TYR A 7 -14.52 -1.93 0.02
C TYR A 7 -14.63 -1.00 -1.20
N LEU A 8 -15.77 -0.35 -1.41
CA LEU A 8 -15.93 0.65 -2.48
C LEU A 8 -15.07 1.90 -2.23
N LEU A 9 -15.03 2.39 -0.98
CA LEU A 9 -14.15 3.49 -0.57
C LEU A 9 -12.67 3.13 -0.73
N MET A 10 -12.28 1.89 -0.38
CA MET A 10 -10.93 1.38 -0.65
C MET A 10 -10.60 1.48 -2.14
N LEU A 11 -11.47 0.96 -3.01
CA LEU A 11 -11.24 1.02 -4.47
C LEU A 11 -11.13 2.46 -4.99
N LEU A 12 -12.00 3.37 -4.52
CA LEU A 12 -11.95 4.79 -4.86
C LEU A 12 -10.65 5.45 -4.39
N LEU A 13 -10.19 5.13 -3.18
CA LEU A 13 -8.90 5.59 -2.66
C LEU A 13 -7.75 5.12 -3.55
N GLY A 14 -7.78 3.85 -3.99
CA GLY A 14 -6.78 3.29 -4.90
C GLY A 14 -6.79 3.99 -6.26
N PHE A 15 -7.97 4.27 -6.81
CA PHE A 15 -8.11 5.04 -8.05
C PHE A 15 -7.58 6.46 -7.90
N ALA A 16 -7.91 7.15 -6.80
CA ALA A 16 -7.41 8.49 -6.52
C ALA A 16 -5.87 8.49 -6.37
N TRP A 17 -5.31 7.52 -5.65
CA TRP A 17 -3.87 7.35 -5.46
C TRP A 17 -3.14 7.06 -6.77
N TYR A 18 -3.70 6.17 -7.60
CA TYR A 18 -3.18 5.89 -8.93
C TYR A 18 -3.21 7.14 -9.82
N LYS A 19 -4.34 7.85 -9.88
CA LYS A 19 -4.47 9.08 -10.67
C LYS A 19 -3.49 10.15 -10.19
N PHE A 20 -3.30 10.27 -8.88
CA PHE A 20 -2.33 11.19 -8.29
C PHE A 20 -0.89 10.85 -8.72
N GLY A 21 -0.49 9.58 -8.60
CA GLY A 21 0.83 9.13 -9.04
C GLY A 21 1.05 9.30 -10.54
N GLN A 22 0.04 9.02 -11.37
CA GLN A 22 0.11 9.26 -12.82
C GLN A 22 0.24 10.75 -13.15
N ASN A 23 -0.48 11.62 -12.46
CA ASN A 23 -0.35 13.07 -12.64
C ASN A 23 1.06 13.57 -12.29
N LEU A 24 1.66 13.05 -11.21
CA LEU A 24 3.05 13.33 -10.87
C LEU A 24 4.01 12.83 -11.95
N LEU A 25 3.78 11.61 -12.46
CA LEU A 25 4.59 11.05 -13.54
C LEU A 25 4.43 11.83 -14.85
N ARG A 26 3.31 12.52 -15.08
CA ARG A 26 3.09 13.34 -16.28
C ARG A 26 3.80 14.69 -16.21
N LYS A 27 4.14 15.19 -15.02
CA LYS A 27 4.95 16.42 -14.88
C LYS A 27 6.33 16.23 -15.53
N GLY A 28 6.87 17.30 -16.12
CA GLY A 28 8.23 17.31 -16.70
C GLY A 28 9.33 17.16 -15.65
N TYR A 29 10.59 17.21 -16.07
CA TYR A 29 11.76 17.14 -15.16
C TYR A 29 11.87 18.37 -14.24
N ARG A 30 11.39 19.52 -14.72
CA ARG A 30 11.29 20.77 -13.98
C ARG A 30 9.83 21.20 -13.86
N ASP A 31 9.46 21.65 -12.67
CA ASP A 31 8.17 22.26 -12.39
C ASP A 31 8.14 23.73 -12.88
N GLU A 32 6.99 24.39 -12.84
CA GLU A 32 6.81 25.78 -13.31
C GLU A 32 7.74 26.80 -12.60
N ASN A 33 8.27 26.45 -11.44
CA ASN A 33 9.22 27.25 -10.65
C ASN A 33 10.70 26.90 -10.90
N ASP A 34 11.03 26.17 -11.98
CA ASP A 34 12.38 25.68 -12.34
C ASP A 34 13.00 24.70 -11.33
N GLN A 35 12.22 24.22 -10.35
CA GLN A 35 12.65 23.23 -9.37
C GLN A 35 12.52 21.81 -9.92
N ARG A 36 13.42 20.92 -9.46
CA ARG A 36 13.38 19.50 -9.83
C ARG A 36 12.10 18.89 -9.28
N THR A 37 11.34 18.18 -10.11
CA THR A 37 10.11 17.52 -9.66
C THR A 37 10.46 16.49 -8.59
N GLU A 38 10.11 16.78 -7.34
CA GLU A 38 10.38 15.87 -6.22
C GLU A 38 9.46 14.66 -6.28
N GLY A 39 10.00 13.51 -5.85
CA GLY A 39 9.19 12.29 -5.70
C GLY A 39 8.15 12.46 -4.59
N LEU A 40 7.21 11.53 -4.51
CA LEU A 40 6.20 11.49 -3.44
C LEU A 40 6.82 11.49 -2.04
N VAL A 41 8.04 10.95 -1.94
CA VAL A 41 8.76 10.74 -0.69
C VAL A 41 10.23 11.11 -0.87
N GLY A 42 10.79 11.82 0.10
CA GLY A 42 12.24 12.08 0.14
C GLY A 42 13.08 10.81 0.40
N PRO A 43 14.42 10.90 0.37
CA PRO A 43 15.32 9.75 0.47
C PRO A 43 15.13 8.89 1.72
N VAL A 44 15.02 9.54 2.88
CA VAL A 44 14.81 8.83 4.14
C VAL A 44 13.44 8.16 4.17
N GLY A 45 12.39 8.87 3.74
CA GLY A 45 11.05 8.29 3.70
C GLY A 45 10.94 7.15 2.68
N MET A 46 11.68 7.20 1.58
CA MET A 46 11.74 6.11 0.61
C MET A 46 12.30 4.84 1.24
N LEU A 47 13.40 4.92 2.00
CA LEU A 47 13.96 3.77 2.72
C LEU A 47 12.98 3.20 3.74
N VAL A 48 12.32 4.06 4.51
CA VAL A 48 11.32 3.66 5.50
C VAL A 48 10.14 2.96 4.83
N ILE A 49 9.57 3.54 3.78
CA ILE A 49 8.43 2.96 3.06
C ILE A 49 8.83 1.66 2.37
N ALA A 50 10.02 1.57 1.78
CA ALA A 50 10.51 0.34 1.17
C ALA A 50 10.65 -0.78 2.23
N ALA A 51 11.25 -0.49 3.39
CA ALA A 51 11.39 -1.45 4.48
C ALA A 51 10.02 -1.91 4.99
N VAL A 52 9.07 -0.99 5.20
CA VAL A 52 7.71 -1.31 5.63
C VAL A 52 6.97 -2.14 4.56
N ALA A 53 7.10 -1.79 3.28
CA ALA A 53 6.49 -2.54 2.19
C ALA A 53 7.04 -3.97 2.10
N CYS A 54 8.36 -4.13 2.23
CA CYS A 54 9.01 -5.45 2.27
C CYS A 54 8.51 -6.29 3.47
N TYR A 55 8.41 -5.68 4.65
CA TYR A 55 7.88 -6.37 5.84
C TYR A 55 6.42 -6.81 5.64
N LEU A 56 5.57 -5.92 5.11
CA LEU A 56 4.16 -6.24 4.86
C LEU A 56 3.99 -7.29 3.76
N LEU A 57 4.82 -7.25 2.72
CA LEU A 57 4.84 -8.29 1.68
C LEU A 57 5.23 -9.65 2.27
N PHE A 58 6.26 -9.68 3.12
CA PHE A 58 6.63 -10.90 3.83
C PHE A 58 5.49 -11.41 4.73
N ALA A 59 4.83 -10.52 5.47
CA ALA A 59 3.68 -10.88 6.31
C ALA A 59 2.52 -11.45 5.47
N LEU A 60 2.22 -10.85 4.31
CA LEU A 60 1.20 -11.32 3.37
C LEU A 60 1.54 -12.71 2.82
N LEU A 61 2.78 -12.93 2.37
CA LEU A 61 3.24 -14.22 1.86
C LEU A 61 3.20 -15.29 2.94
N ARG A 62 3.68 -14.96 4.15
CA ARG A 62 3.64 -15.85 5.30
C ARG A 62 2.20 -16.23 5.66
N ALA A 63 1.29 -15.27 5.61
CA ALA A 63 -0.12 -15.51 5.87
C ALA A 63 -0.76 -16.44 4.83
N LEU A 64 -0.46 -16.25 3.54
CA LEU A 64 -0.91 -17.15 2.47
C LEU A 64 -0.40 -18.57 2.67
N VAL A 65 0.88 -18.73 3.02
CA VAL A 65 1.49 -20.06 3.20
C VAL A 65 0.97 -20.76 4.45
N ARG A 66 0.77 -20.03 5.55
CA ARG A 66 0.33 -20.63 6.83
C ARG A 66 -1.19 -20.72 6.97
N GLY A 67 -1.95 -19.98 6.17
CA GLY A 67 -3.41 -19.86 6.35
C GLY A 67 -3.78 -19.16 7.67
N GLU A 68 -2.86 -18.37 8.23
CA GLU A 68 -3.00 -17.70 9.51
C GLU A 68 -2.57 -16.23 9.39
N VAL A 69 -3.41 -15.31 9.84
CA VAL A 69 -3.14 -13.88 9.83
C VAL A 69 -3.27 -13.33 11.25
N PRO A 70 -2.21 -12.75 11.84
CA PRO A 70 -2.38 -11.98 13.07
C PRO A 70 -3.28 -10.79 12.75
N CYS A 71 -4.20 -10.45 13.63
CA CYS A 71 -5.10 -9.34 13.37
C CYS A 71 -4.34 -8.01 13.24
N ILE A 72 -4.57 -7.29 12.15
CA ILE A 72 -3.91 -6.02 11.83
C ILE A 72 -5.01 -4.96 11.68
N GLY A 73 -5.29 -4.20 12.76
CA GLY A 73 -6.33 -3.16 12.77
C GLY A 73 -6.72 -2.62 14.16
N LYS A 74 -7.53 -1.54 14.19
CA LYS A 74 -8.06 -0.96 15.44
C LYS A 74 -9.15 -1.88 16.02
N GLY A 75 -8.86 -2.49 17.17
CA GLY A 75 -9.81 -3.31 17.93
C GLY A 75 -9.36 -4.73 18.27
N CYS A 76 -8.16 -5.14 17.85
CA CYS A 76 -7.70 -6.52 18.04
C CYS A 76 -6.80 -6.76 19.24
N LYS A 77 -7.10 -7.83 19.98
CA LYS A 77 -6.30 -8.33 21.13
C LYS A 77 -5.18 -9.29 20.71
N MET A 78 -4.48 -9.01 19.60
CA MET A 78 -3.40 -9.88 19.09
C MET A 78 -3.85 -11.33 18.83
N HIS A 79 -5.11 -11.55 18.45
CA HIS A 79 -5.58 -12.88 18.06
C HIS A 79 -5.13 -13.24 16.64
N VAL A 80 -4.85 -14.53 16.44
CA VAL A 80 -4.52 -15.12 15.14
C VAL A 80 -5.80 -15.65 14.52
N TYR A 81 -6.17 -15.11 13.35
CA TYR A 81 -7.29 -15.61 12.55
C TYR A 81 -6.78 -16.68 11.59
N THR A 82 -7.40 -17.86 11.64
CA THR A 82 -7.09 -18.96 10.73
C THR A 82 -8.15 -19.04 9.63
N LEU A 83 -7.75 -19.47 8.43
CA LEU A 83 -8.67 -19.67 7.31
C LEU A 83 -9.77 -20.69 7.66
N ALA A 84 -9.43 -21.71 8.46
CA ALA A 84 -10.33 -22.79 8.83
C ALA A 84 -11.40 -22.38 9.87
N ALA A 85 -11.04 -21.53 10.83
CA ALA A 85 -11.95 -21.11 11.89
C ALA A 85 -12.71 -19.82 11.54
N ASN A 86 -12.05 -18.86 10.89
CA ASN A 86 -12.56 -17.50 10.71
C ASN A 86 -12.28 -16.99 9.28
N ALA A 87 -12.83 -17.67 8.27
CA ALA A 87 -12.56 -17.37 6.86
C ALA A 87 -12.85 -15.90 6.48
N GLY A 88 -13.94 -15.31 6.97
CA GLY A 88 -14.31 -13.92 6.67
C GLY A 88 -13.28 -12.91 7.18
N ASP A 89 -12.93 -12.99 8.46
CA ASP A 89 -11.95 -12.09 9.09
C ASP A 89 -10.55 -12.30 8.53
N TYR A 90 -10.18 -13.55 8.21
CA TYR A 90 -8.94 -13.88 7.52
C TYR A 90 -8.84 -13.13 6.18
N TRP A 91 -9.85 -13.24 5.32
CA TRP A 91 -9.83 -12.60 4.00
C TRP A 91 -9.89 -11.07 4.07
N ALA A 92 -10.59 -10.51 5.06
CA ALA A 92 -10.61 -9.06 5.27
C ALA A 92 -9.21 -8.51 5.64
N ASN A 93 -8.50 -9.18 6.57
CA ASN A 93 -7.13 -8.81 6.93
C ASN A 93 -6.15 -9.04 5.78
N MET A 94 -6.30 -10.13 5.03
CA MET A 94 -5.52 -10.41 3.82
C MET A 94 -5.69 -9.34 2.75
N PHE A 95 -6.94 -8.92 2.50
CA PHE A 95 -7.24 -7.86 1.54
C PHE A 95 -6.59 -6.55 1.98
N TYR A 96 -6.70 -6.19 3.26
CA TYR A 96 -6.05 -4.99 3.80
C TYR A 96 -4.52 -5.03 3.67
N LEU A 97 -3.89 -6.16 4.01
CA LEU A 97 -2.45 -6.36 3.84
C LEU A 97 -2.03 -6.20 2.37
N ALA A 98 -2.73 -6.85 1.46
CA ALA A 98 -2.47 -6.74 0.02
C ALA A 98 -2.63 -5.29 -0.45
N TRP A 99 -3.67 -4.61 0.03
CA TRP A 99 -3.92 -3.21 -0.28
C TRP A 99 -2.79 -2.28 0.17
N MET A 100 -2.28 -2.46 1.39
CA MET A 100 -1.16 -1.70 1.92
C MET A 100 0.13 -1.96 1.12
N VAL A 101 0.41 -3.22 0.78
CA VAL A 101 1.57 -3.59 -0.04
C VAL A 101 1.49 -2.94 -1.42
N LEU A 102 0.34 -2.97 -2.08
CA LEU A 102 0.14 -2.33 -3.38
C LEU A 102 0.28 -0.82 -3.31
N GLY A 103 -0.32 -0.17 -2.32
CA GLY A 103 -0.25 1.29 -2.14
C GLY A 103 1.17 1.79 -1.89
N LEU A 104 1.90 1.15 -0.99
CA LEU A 104 3.29 1.49 -0.67
C LEU A 104 4.24 1.12 -1.82
N GLY A 105 4.04 -0.04 -2.46
CA GLY A 105 4.82 -0.45 -3.63
C GLY A 105 4.65 0.54 -4.79
N TYR A 106 3.44 1.03 -5.03
CA TYR A 106 3.19 2.06 -6.04
C TYR A 106 3.85 3.39 -5.69
N ALA A 107 3.84 3.81 -4.41
CA ALA A 107 4.54 5.00 -3.96
C ALA A 107 6.06 4.91 -4.21
N VAL A 108 6.67 3.76 -3.91
CA VAL A 108 8.09 3.50 -4.20
C VAL A 108 8.35 3.54 -5.71
N TYR A 109 7.49 2.90 -6.50
CA TYR A 109 7.59 2.91 -7.97
C TYR A 109 7.56 4.32 -8.56
N VAL A 110 6.58 5.13 -8.17
CA VAL A 110 6.46 6.52 -8.67
C VAL A 110 7.68 7.34 -8.28
N THR A 111 8.14 7.22 -7.03
CA THR A 111 9.33 7.93 -6.53
C THR A 111 10.57 7.56 -7.33
N LEU A 112 10.85 6.26 -7.51
CA LEU A 112 11.97 5.77 -8.31
C LEU A 112 11.92 6.28 -9.76
N LYS A 113 10.73 6.22 -10.38
CA LYS A 113 10.55 6.63 -11.77
C LYS A 113 10.71 8.14 -11.99
N ILE A 114 10.45 8.96 -10.97
CA ILE A 114 10.72 10.40 -11.01
C ILE A 114 12.23 10.66 -10.84
N TRP A 115 12.86 9.98 -9.89
CA TRP A 115 14.28 10.19 -9.58
C TRP A 115 15.24 9.74 -10.67
N PHE A 116 14.93 8.61 -11.31
CA PHE A 116 15.71 8.06 -12.43
C PHE A 116 15.24 8.54 -13.80
N ARG A 117 14.40 9.58 -13.86
CA ARG A 117 14.01 10.21 -15.12
C ARG A 117 15.18 11.03 -15.65
N GLN A 118 15.67 10.66 -16.83
CA GLN A 118 16.61 11.46 -17.63
C GLN A 118 15.88 12.63 -18.28
#